data_AF-A0A0J6I390-F1
#
_entry.id   AF-A0A0J6I390-F1
#
_cell.length_a   1.000
_cell.length_b   1.000
_cell.length_c   1.000
_cell.angle_alpha   90.00
_cell.angle_beta   90.00
_cell.angle_gamma   90.00
#
_symmetry.space_group_name_H-M   'P 1'
#
loop_
_entity.id
_entity.type
_entity.pdbx_description
1 polymer ?
#
loop_
_entity_poly.entity_id
_entity_poly.type
_entity_poly.pdbx_seq_one_letter_code
_entity_poly.pdbx_strand_id
1 'polypeptide(L)'
;MELTDESQQLADCWTTKLAYWSGQNNHMKIAAFRQAMLSPMTFYVTILTYCARFRAHASGLKETPQSIQYTSTAERSLLRYIQAASDPYDENIVMTFAALSLQEERYGSKERAAEHMNQAMVRLRPRAADYPFQNVFVHYVRYTMSPCGVVRDAVEASKLSSFLRIAQSAAQDYHFIYQAPLRRTAFQFSTPLHLLLSSGPHPSPVPKEERKWVVNCGAVHDLCRVASLIYITSSILDYRLSPHKCNLFLEELLLKISQHNLDRWASTESLLWMLLEDPSNVDLKDPRRAWVVGDIMGIVQRLPAQLKYQFSELLLRFLMLRPPDLEISLDKFEVALWQHVNSQLVVDCHE
;
A
#
# COMPACT_ATOMS: atom_id res chain seq x y z
N MET A 1 31.37 -4.39 -3.07
CA MET A 1 31.10 -4.36 -1.62
C MET A 1 31.48 -5.74 -1.10
N GLU A 2 32.54 -5.86 -0.30
CA GLU A 2 32.84 -7.14 0.36
C GLU A 2 31.78 -7.36 1.45
N LEU A 3 31.06 -8.47 1.37
CA LEU A 3 30.05 -8.84 2.35
C LEU A 3 30.77 -9.38 3.60
N THR A 4 30.66 -8.67 4.71
CA THR A 4 31.03 -9.22 6.02
C THR A 4 30.03 -10.32 6.41
N ASP A 5 30.44 -11.25 7.28
CA ASP A 5 29.55 -12.30 7.81
C ASP A 5 28.26 -11.70 8.41
N GLU A 6 28.41 -10.55 9.05
CA GLU A 6 27.30 -9.76 9.58
C GLU A 6 26.34 -9.26 8.50
N SER A 7 26.85 -8.68 7.41
CA SER A 7 26.02 -8.21 6.29
C SER A 7 25.30 -9.36 5.58
N GLN A 8 25.92 -10.55 5.53
CA GLN A 8 25.29 -11.75 5.00
C GLN A 8 24.11 -12.18 5.88
N GLN A 9 24.28 -12.20 7.21
CA GLN A 9 23.19 -12.53 8.13
C GLN A 9 22.01 -11.54 8.04
N LEU A 10 22.27 -10.26 7.78
CA LEU A 10 21.22 -9.27 7.57
C LEU A 10 20.47 -9.51 6.24
N ALA A 11 21.19 -9.83 5.17
CA ALA A 11 20.58 -10.21 3.90
C ALA A 11 19.75 -11.50 4.01
N ASP A 12 20.24 -12.49 4.76
CA ASP A 12 19.50 -13.74 5.04
C ASP A 12 18.25 -13.47 5.90
N CYS A 13 18.31 -12.51 6.81
CA CYS A 13 17.17 -12.10 7.62
C CYS A 13 16.01 -11.59 6.75
N TRP A 14 16.31 -10.82 5.68
CA TRP A 14 15.30 -10.34 4.72
C TRP A 14 14.53 -11.50 4.07
N THR A 15 15.26 -12.50 3.59
CA THR A 15 14.68 -13.59 2.81
C THR A 15 13.99 -14.62 3.70
N THR A 16 14.58 -14.97 4.84
CA THR A 16 14.16 -16.13 5.65
C THR A 16 13.35 -15.79 6.90
N LYS A 17 13.56 -14.60 7.50
CA LYS A 17 12.95 -14.26 8.80
C LYS A 17 11.86 -13.20 8.67
N LEU A 18 12.12 -12.12 7.95
CA LEU A 18 11.16 -11.03 7.78
C LEU A 18 9.83 -11.53 7.23
N ALA A 19 8.80 -11.50 8.06
CA ALA A 19 7.45 -11.90 7.74
C ALA A 19 6.45 -10.76 8.00
N TYR A 20 5.31 -10.83 7.34
CA TYR A 20 4.13 -10.02 7.60
C TYR A 20 3.10 -10.86 8.34
N TRP A 21 2.01 -10.22 8.76
CA TRP A 21 0.92 -10.93 9.43
C TRP A 21 0.34 -12.05 8.55
N SER A 22 0.28 -11.81 7.23
CA SER A 22 -0.14 -12.77 6.21
C SER A 22 0.90 -13.83 5.83
N GLY A 23 2.13 -13.75 6.34
CA GLY A 23 3.20 -14.71 6.06
C GLY A 23 4.42 -14.09 5.37
N GLN A 24 5.11 -14.86 4.53
CA GLN A 24 6.42 -14.46 4.00
C GLN A 24 6.38 -13.42 2.87
N ASN A 25 5.32 -13.37 2.06
CA ASN A 25 5.20 -12.45 0.92
C ASN A 25 6.42 -12.47 -0.02
N ASN A 26 6.83 -13.68 -0.42
CA ASN A 26 8.07 -13.94 -1.15
C ASN A 26 8.22 -13.11 -2.43
N HIS A 27 7.14 -12.95 -3.21
CA HIS A 27 7.17 -12.19 -4.47
C HIS A 27 7.70 -10.77 -4.28
N MET A 28 7.05 -10.00 -3.40
CA MET A 28 7.47 -8.64 -3.05
C MET A 28 8.91 -8.60 -2.50
N LYS A 29 9.25 -9.50 -1.57
CA LYS A 29 10.58 -9.52 -0.96
C LYS A 29 11.68 -9.82 -1.98
N ILE A 30 11.44 -10.75 -2.91
CA ILE A 30 12.39 -11.10 -3.97
C ILE A 30 12.52 -9.96 -4.97
N ALA A 31 11.40 -9.33 -5.37
CA ALA A 31 11.41 -8.19 -6.28
C ALA A 31 12.24 -7.03 -5.70
N ALA A 32 11.99 -6.65 -4.46
CA ALA A 32 12.75 -5.61 -3.77
C ALA A 32 14.22 -5.96 -3.55
N PHE A 33 14.53 -7.22 -3.21
CA PHE A 33 15.91 -7.68 -3.07
C PHE A 33 16.68 -7.56 -4.40
N ARG A 34 16.09 -8.07 -5.50
CA ARG A 34 16.69 -8.01 -6.83
C ARG A 34 16.93 -6.58 -7.28
N GLN A 35 15.95 -5.69 -7.09
CA GLN A 35 16.13 -4.29 -7.46
C GLN A 35 17.23 -3.63 -6.62
N ALA A 36 17.22 -3.87 -5.30
CA ALA A 36 18.18 -3.24 -4.41
C ALA A 36 19.62 -3.67 -4.74
N MET A 37 19.85 -4.91 -5.20
CA MET A 37 21.17 -5.40 -5.62
C MET A 37 21.79 -4.63 -6.79
N LEU A 38 21.01 -3.90 -7.59
CA LEU A 38 21.52 -3.14 -8.74
C LEU A 38 22.41 -1.96 -8.33
N SER A 39 22.26 -1.46 -7.09
CA SER A 39 23.06 -0.36 -6.56
C SER A 39 23.55 -0.69 -5.15
N PRO A 40 24.87 -0.60 -4.86
CA PRO A 40 25.39 -0.86 -3.52
C PRO A 40 24.73 0.00 -2.44
N MET A 41 24.42 1.27 -2.76
CA MET A 41 23.77 2.19 -1.84
C MET A 41 22.33 1.75 -1.54
N THR A 42 21.57 1.40 -2.59
CA THR A 42 20.19 0.93 -2.42
C THR A 42 20.11 -0.41 -1.71
N PHE A 43 21.04 -1.35 -1.98
CA PHE A 43 21.14 -2.61 -1.24
C PHE A 43 21.41 -2.37 0.25
N TYR A 44 22.39 -1.53 0.55
CA TYR A 44 22.74 -1.19 1.93
C TYR A 44 21.54 -0.62 2.69
N VAL A 45 20.85 0.37 2.10
CA VAL A 45 19.74 1.05 2.77
C VAL A 45 18.48 0.19 2.83
N THR A 46 18.08 -0.41 1.72
CA THR A 46 16.81 -1.15 1.61
C THR A 46 16.85 -2.49 2.33
N ILE A 47 17.99 -3.19 2.27
CA ILE A 47 18.12 -4.55 2.81
C ILE A 47 18.83 -4.52 4.16
N LEU A 48 20.08 -4.06 4.19
CA LEU A 48 20.92 -4.22 5.39
C LEU A 48 20.44 -3.34 6.55
N THR A 49 20.24 -2.03 6.32
CA THR A 49 19.77 -1.11 7.36
C THR A 49 18.37 -1.48 7.84
N TYR A 50 17.46 -1.83 6.92
CA TYR A 50 16.13 -2.29 7.28
C TYR A 50 16.20 -3.51 8.19
N CYS A 51 16.96 -4.54 7.80
CA CYS A 51 17.08 -5.77 8.57
C CYS A 51 17.80 -5.57 9.91
N ALA A 52 18.76 -4.65 10.01
CA ALA A 52 19.42 -4.32 11.28
C ALA A 52 18.41 -3.73 12.27
N ARG A 53 17.58 -2.79 11.83
CA ARG A 53 16.50 -2.19 12.65
C ARG A 53 15.42 -3.21 13.00
N PHE A 54 15.01 -4.01 12.02
CA PHE A 54 14.02 -5.07 12.22
C PHE A 54 14.49 -6.12 13.24
N ARG A 55 15.76 -6.58 13.17
CA ARG A 55 16.33 -7.54 14.15
C ARG A 55 16.38 -6.97 15.56
N ALA A 56 16.74 -5.69 15.72
CA ALA A 56 16.69 -5.02 17.00
C ALA A 56 15.28 -5.10 17.59
N HIS A 57 14.27 -4.73 16.80
CA HIS A 57 12.86 -4.74 17.22
C HIS A 57 12.32 -6.14 17.47
N ALA A 58 12.69 -7.14 16.65
CA ALA A 58 12.34 -8.54 16.87
C ALA A 58 12.93 -9.11 18.17
N SER A 59 14.00 -8.49 18.67
CA SER A 59 14.64 -8.80 19.96
C SER A 59 14.08 -7.97 21.12
N GLY A 60 13.03 -7.17 20.89
CA GLY A 60 12.40 -6.30 21.89
C GLY A 60 13.16 -4.99 22.17
N LEU A 61 14.16 -4.66 21.36
CA LEU A 61 14.96 -3.44 21.52
C LEU A 61 14.54 -2.39 20.49
N LYS A 62 14.48 -1.12 20.91
CA LYS A 62 14.21 -0.01 19.99
C LYS A 62 15.35 0.14 18.97
N GLU A 63 16.58 0.10 19.46
CA GLU A 63 17.80 0.19 18.66
C GLU A 63 18.90 -0.67 19.28
N THR A 64 19.89 -1.03 18.47
CA THR A 64 21.15 -1.66 18.87
C THR A 64 22.31 -0.81 18.36
N PRO A 65 23.54 -0.93 18.93
CA PRO A 65 24.71 -0.25 18.38
C PRO A 65 24.89 -0.52 16.88
N GLN A 66 24.63 -1.76 16.46
CA GLN A 66 24.62 -2.17 15.06
C GLN A 66 23.59 -1.37 14.26
N SER A 67 22.31 -1.37 14.66
CA SER A 67 21.28 -0.66 13.89
C SER A 67 21.55 0.84 13.79
N ILE A 68 22.10 1.47 14.84
CA ILE A 68 22.50 2.88 14.83
C ILE A 68 23.64 3.12 13.82
N GLN A 69 24.64 2.23 13.78
CA GLN A 69 25.73 2.31 12.82
C GLN A 69 25.24 2.16 11.37
N TYR A 70 24.33 1.23 11.09
CA TYR A 70 23.75 1.09 9.74
C TYR A 70 22.94 2.32 9.35
N THR A 71 22.10 2.86 10.25
CA THR A 71 21.29 4.06 9.96
C THR A 71 22.18 5.27 9.68
N SER A 72 23.17 5.56 10.54
CA SER A 72 24.08 6.69 10.35
C SER A 72 24.94 6.56 9.08
N THR A 73 25.27 5.33 8.66
CA THR A 73 26.02 5.08 7.43
C THR A 73 25.12 5.18 6.20
N ALA A 74 23.87 4.73 6.28
CA ALA A 74 22.87 4.87 5.24
C ALA A 74 22.61 6.35 4.90
N GLU A 75 22.37 7.19 5.92
CA GLU A 75 22.15 8.63 5.74
C GLU A 75 23.35 9.32 5.09
N ARG A 76 24.57 9.07 5.60
CA ARG A 76 25.80 9.62 5.02
C ARG A 76 26.02 9.15 3.58
N SER A 77 25.73 7.89 3.30
CA SER A 77 25.89 7.31 1.95
C SER A 77 24.90 7.91 0.96
N LEU A 78 23.65 8.12 1.36
CA LEU A 78 22.65 8.80 0.55
C LEU A 78 23.06 10.24 0.26
N LEU A 79 23.49 11.00 1.28
CA LEU A 79 23.93 12.39 1.09
C LEU A 79 25.10 12.48 0.11
N ARG A 80 26.10 11.61 0.24
CA ARG A 80 27.23 11.54 -0.70
C ARG A 80 26.79 11.15 -2.11
N TYR A 81 25.87 10.19 -2.24
CA TYR A 81 25.34 9.79 -3.53
C TYR A 81 24.61 10.95 -4.20
N ILE A 82 23.75 11.68 -3.49
CA ILE A 82 23.04 12.86 -4.01
C ILE A 82 24.03 13.94 -4.47
N GLN A 83 25.10 14.20 -3.71
CA GLN A 83 26.12 15.19 -4.07
C GLN A 83 26.91 14.79 -5.33
N ALA A 84 27.11 13.49 -5.55
CA ALA A 84 27.82 12.96 -6.71
C ALA A 84 26.89 12.72 -7.92
N ALA A 85 25.58 12.61 -7.70
CA ALA A 85 24.62 12.30 -8.73
C ALA A 85 24.49 13.46 -9.71
N SER A 86 24.63 13.14 -10.99
CA SER A 86 24.39 14.10 -12.09
C SER A 86 22.91 14.38 -12.27
N ASP A 87 22.06 13.43 -11.86
CA ASP A 87 20.61 13.47 -12.04
C ASP A 87 19.90 13.54 -10.68
N PRO A 88 19.21 14.65 -10.35
CA PRO A 88 18.47 14.77 -9.10
C PRO A 88 17.24 13.84 -9.02
N TYR A 89 16.85 13.22 -10.14
CA TYR A 89 15.72 12.30 -10.27
C TYR A 89 16.15 10.83 -10.41
N ASP A 90 17.40 10.49 -10.08
CA ASP A 90 17.94 9.12 -10.14
C ASP A 90 17.04 8.12 -9.36
N GLU A 91 16.75 6.99 -10.00
CA GLU A 91 15.85 5.96 -9.49
C GLU A 91 16.32 5.33 -8.16
N ASN A 92 17.63 5.24 -7.94
CA ASN A 92 18.20 4.73 -6.71
C ASN A 92 18.01 5.71 -5.56
N ILE A 93 18.06 7.02 -5.83
CA ILE A 93 17.74 8.06 -4.84
C ILE A 93 16.27 7.96 -4.43
N VAL A 94 15.37 7.82 -5.41
CA VAL A 94 13.93 7.64 -5.18
C VAL A 94 13.66 6.42 -4.29
N MET A 95 14.21 5.26 -4.68
CA MET A 95 14.03 4.01 -3.93
C MET A 95 14.58 4.11 -2.51
N THR A 96 15.75 4.72 -2.34
CA THR A 96 16.39 4.88 -1.03
C THR A 96 15.58 5.79 -0.11
N PHE A 97 15.03 6.91 -0.60
CA PHE A 97 14.13 7.73 0.21
C PHE A 97 12.87 6.97 0.63
N ALA A 98 12.26 6.19 -0.28
CA ALA A 98 11.13 5.34 0.08
C ALA A 98 11.50 4.27 1.12
N ALA A 99 12.69 3.66 1.01
CA ALA A 99 13.17 2.66 1.96
C ALA A 99 13.44 3.28 3.34
N LEU A 100 14.03 4.48 3.41
CA LEU A 100 14.22 5.20 4.67
C LEU A 100 12.87 5.60 5.29
N SER A 101 11.93 6.07 4.47
CA SER A 101 10.57 6.37 4.91
C SER A 101 9.91 5.16 5.57
N LEU A 102 9.98 4.00 4.92
CA LEU A 102 9.44 2.75 5.46
C LEU A 102 10.08 2.36 6.80
N GLN A 103 11.39 2.56 6.93
CA GLN A 103 12.12 2.22 8.16
C GLN A 103 11.76 3.15 9.32
N GLU A 104 11.66 4.46 9.04
CA GLU A 104 11.23 5.44 10.03
C GLU A 104 9.78 5.23 10.45
N GLU A 105 8.89 4.89 9.50
CA GLU A 105 7.49 4.59 9.78
C GLU A 105 7.34 3.40 10.75
N ARG A 106 8.17 2.36 10.57
CA ARG A 106 8.06 1.12 11.35
C ARG A 106 8.84 1.15 12.65
N TYR A 107 9.98 1.82 12.68
CA TYR A 107 10.97 1.70 13.75
C TYR A 107 11.53 3.04 14.24
N GLY A 108 10.98 4.16 13.81
CA GLY A 108 11.58 5.48 14.03
C GLY A 108 10.55 6.60 14.22
N SER A 109 10.81 7.76 13.60
CA SER A 109 9.95 8.94 13.70
C SER A 109 9.00 9.04 12.52
N LYS A 110 7.71 9.23 12.79
CA LYS A 110 6.68 9.42 11.77
C LYS A 110 6.89 10.70 10.97
N GLU A 111 7.41 11.75 11.62
CA GLU A 111 7.75 13.02 10.98
C GLU A 111 8.88 12.81 9.94
N ARG A 112 9.94 12.09 10.32
CA ARG A 112 11.03 11.74 9.41
C ARG A 112 10.58 10.82 8.29
N ALA A 113 9.67 9.88 8.60
CA ALA A 113 9.06 9.02 7.60
C ALA A 113 8.32 9.84 6.52
N ALA A 114 7.54 10.84 6.94
CA ALA A 114 6.85 11.75 6.04
C ALA A 114 7.82 12.62 5.22
N GLU A 115 8.90 13.14 5.83
CA GLU A 115 9.93 13.90 5.12
C GLU A 115 10.58 13.07 4.01
N HIS A 116 11.05 11.86 4.33
CA HIS A 116 11.64 10.96 3.35
C HIS A 116 10.64 10.56 2.25
N MET A 117 9.38 10.31 2.59
CA MET A 117 8.34 10.03 1.60
C MET A 117 8.15 11.21 0.64
N ASN A 118 8.09 12.43 1.15
CA ASN A 118 7.97 13.63 0.32
C ASN A 118 9.16 13.77 -0.65
N GLN A 119 10.38 13.50 -0.17
CA GLN A 119 11.59 13.51 -1.01
C GLN A 119 11.54 12.44 -2.12
N ALA A 120 11.01 11.24 -1.84
CA ALA A 120 10.80 10.21 -2.84
C ALA A 120 9.75 10.62 -3.87
N MET A 121 8.61 11.13 -3.42
CA MET A 121 7.46 11.51 -4.26
C MET A 121 7.79 12.66 -5.22
N VAL A 122 8.46 13.72 -4.75
CA VAL A 122 8.86 14.86 -5.59
C VAL A 122 9.79 14.41 -6.72
N ARG A 123 10.67 13.44 -6.44
CA ARG A 123 11.62 12.93 -7.43
C ARG A 123 11.01 11.89 -8.38
N LEU A 124 10.08 11.08 -7.90
CA LEU A 124 9.39 10.08 -8.72
C LEU A 124 8.43 10.74 -9.72
N ARG A 125 7.69 11.78 -9.30
CA ARG A 125 6.62 12.39 -10.09
C ARG A 125 6.98 12.71 -11.55
N PRO A 126 8.12 13.35 -11.88
CA PRO A 126 8.47 13.64 -13.28
C PRO A 126 8.85 12.41 -14.10
N ARG A 127 9.16 11.26 -13.47
CA ARG A 127 9.68 10.05 -14.12
C ARG A 127 8.92 8.78 -13.75
N ALA A 128 7.67 8.92 -13.32
CA ALA A 128 6.88 7.79 -12.82
C ALA A 128 6.72 6.66 -13.86
N ALA A 129 6.70 7.01 -15.16
CA ALA A 129 6.62 6.05 -16.25
C ALA A 129 7.96 5.34 -16.55
N ASP A 130 9.09 5.98 -16.24
CA ASP A 130 10.43 5.48 -16.56
C ASP A 130 10.92 4.46 -15.53
N TYR A 131 10.39 4.53 -14.31
CA TYR A 131 10.84 3.74 -13.15
C TYR A 131 9.73 2.84 -12.61
N PRO A 132 9.32 1.79 -13.35
CA PRO A 132 8.16 0.98 -13.00
C PRO A 132 8.30 0.34 -11.62
N PHE A 133 9.48 -0.18 -11.26
CA PHE A 133 9.70 -0.77 -9.94
C PHE A 133 9.62 0.28 -8.82
N GLN A 134 10.30 1.42 -8.97
CA GLN A 134 10.34 2.45 -7.95
C GLN A 134 8.96 3.07 -7.77
N ASN A 135 8.19 3.19 -8.85
CA ASN A 135 6.79 3.58 -8.78
C ASN A 135 5.98 2.61 -7.89
N VAL A 136 6.11 1.29 -8.10
CA VAL A 136 5.50 0.26 -7.24
C VAL A 136 5.93 0.43 -5.80
N PHE A 137 7.24 0.47 -5.55
CA PHE A 137 7.80 0.48 -4.20
C PHE A 137 7.42 1.74 -3.42
N VAL A 138 7.54 2.93 -4.03
CA VAL A 138 7.16 4.21 -3.41
C VAL A 138 5.68 4.22 -3.06
N HIS A 139 4.80 3.81 -3.98
CA HIS A 139 3.36 3.79 -3.71
C HIS A 139 2.98 2.75 -2.66
N TYR A 140 3.60 1.57 -2.66
CA TYR A 140 3.40 0.57 -1.62
C TYR A 140 3.77 1.13 -0.23
N VAL A 141 4.92 1.79 -0.11
CA VAL A 141 5.33 2.44 1.15
C VAL A 141 4.31 3.54 1.51
N ARG A 142 3.99 4.46 0.60
CA ARG A 142 3.03 5.56 0.83
C ARG A 142 1.69 5.06 1.38
N TYR A 143 1.17 3.96 0.84
CA TYR A 143 -0.14 3.44 1.25
C TYR A 143 -0.12 2.75 2.60
N THR A 144 1.05 2.30 3.06
CA THR A 144 1.22 1.55 4.32
C THR A 144 1.73 2.42 5.47
N MET A 145 1.90 3.72 5.24
CA MET A 145 2.23 4.69 6.28
C MET A 145 1.04 5.00 7.19
N SER A 146 1.34 5.32 8.45
CA SER A 146 0.37 5.85 9.41
C SER A 146 -0.18 7.19 8.93
N PRO A 147 -1.42 7.54 9.31
CA PRO A 147 -1.92 8.89 9.08
C PRO A 147 -1.05 9.96 9.74
N CYS A 148 -0.83 11.04 9.01
CA CYS A 148 -0.31 12.29 9.56
C CYS A 148 -1.46 13.31 9.64
N GLY A 149 -1.92 13.64 10.84
CA GLY A 149 -3.01 14.59 11.05
C GLY A 149 -4.42 13.99 10.91
N VAL A 150 -5.41 14.88 10.80
CA VAL A 150 -6.85 14.56 10.70
C VAL A 150 -7.42 15.11 9.39
N VAL A 151 -8.57 14.61 8.95
CA VAL A 151 -9.29 15.20 7.80
C VAL A 151 -9.93 16.50 8.27
N ARG A 152 -9.51 17.63 7.71
CA ARG A 152 -9.90 18.97 8.20
C ARG A 152 -10.76 19.76 7.23
N ASP A 153 -10.78 19.41 5.95
CA ASP A 153 -11.38 20.27 4.94
C ASP A 153 -12.56 19.62 4.19
N ALA A 154 -13.46 20.49 3.73
CA ALA A 154 -14.65 20.11 2.97
C ALA A 154 -14.30 19.56 1.57
N VAL A 155 -13.13 19.87 1.03
CA VAL A 155 -12.69 19.44 -0.30
C VAL A 155 -12.36 17.95 -0.30
N GLU A 156 -11.63 17.50 0.71
CA GLU A 156 -11.25 16.12 0.98
C GLU A 156 -12.49 15.27 1.26
N ALA A 157 -13.41 15.75 2.10
CA ALA A 157 -14.67 15.06 2.34
C ALA A 157 -15.54 14.95 1.08
N SER A 158 -15.60 16.01 0.27
CA SER A 158 -16.28 15.98 -1.02
C SER A 158 -15.65 14.98 -1.96
N LYS A 159 -14.31 14.91 -2.02
CA LYS A 159 -13.59 13.96 -2.87
C LYS A 159 -13.92 12.51 -2.50
N LEU A 160 -13.94 12.16 -1.22
CA LEU A 160 -14.33 10.81 -0.78
C LEU A 160 -15.79 10.49 -1.11
N SER A 161 -16.71 11.42 -0.83
CA SER A 161 -18.14 11.26 -1.12
C SER A 161 -18.38 11.08 -2.61
N SER A 162 -17.77 11.92 -3.45
CA SER A 162 -17.85 11.82 -4.92
C SER A 162 -17.30 10.50 -5.43
N PHE A 163 -16.16 10.03 -4.91
CA PHE A 163 -15.62 8.73 -5.28
C PHE A 163 -16.59 7.58 -4.99
N LEU A 164 -17.19 7.55 -3.79
CA LEU A 164 -18.17 6.54 -3.42
C LEU A 164 -19.47 6.64 -4.24
N ARG A 165 -19.98 7.85 -4.52
CA ARG A 165 -21.16 8.05 -5.38
C ARG A 165 -20.94 7.51 -6.79
N ILE A 166 -19.77 7.79 -7.37
CA ILE A 166 -19.40 7.29 -8.70
C ILE A 166 -19.28 5.76 -8.68
N ALA A 167 -18.63 5.20 -7.65
CA ALA A 167 -18.52 3.75 -7.47
C ALA A 167 -19.90 3.07 -7.33
N GLN A 168 -20.81 3.67 -6.55
CA GLN A 168 -22.18 3.20 -6.40
C GLN A 168 -22.95 3.25 -7.73
N SER A 169 -22.85 4.36 -8.47
CA SER A 169 -23.47 4.50 -9.80
C SER A 169 -23.00 3.41 -10.75
N ALA A 170 -21.70 3.10 -10.77
CA ALA A 170 -21.16 2.02 -11.59
C ALA A 170 -21.63 0.63 -11.14
N ALA A 171 -21.84 0.42 -9.83
CA ALA A 171 -22.40 -0.82 -9.29
C ALA A 171 -23.91 -0.99 -9.56
N GLN A 172 -24.61 0.08 -9.97
CA GLN A 172 -26.03 0.07 -10.35
C GLN A 172 -26.23 0.10 -11.87
N ASP A 173 -25.15 0.19 -12.64
CA ASP A 173 -25.19 0.25 -14.10
C ASP A 173 -25.42 -1.13 -14.71
N TYR A 174 -26.70 -1.50 -14.87
CA TYR A 174 -27.10 -2.82 -15.39
C TYR A 174 -26.52 -3.13 -16.77
N HIS A 175 -26.35 -2.12 -17.63
CA HIS A 175 -25.82 -2.31 -18.96
C HIS A 175 -24.34 -2.71 -18.92
N PHE A 176 -23.54 -1.94 -18.18
CA PHE A 176 -22.13 -2.25 -17.94
C PHE A 176 -21.95 -3.64 -17.29
N ILE A 177 -22.73 -3.92 -16.25
CA ILE A 177 -22.68 -5.21 -15.51
C ILE A 177 -23.08 -6.38 -16.42
N TYR A 178 -24.01 -6.18 -17.36
CA TYR A 178 -24.40 -7.22 -18.32
C TYR A 178 -23.31 -7.51 -19.34
N GLN A 179 -22.62 -6.49 -19.81
CA GLN A 179 -21.56 -6.64 -20.80
C GLN A 179 -20.22 -7.12 -20.21
N ALA A 180 -20.05 -7.02 -18.88
CA ALA A 180 -18.89 -7.52 -18.15
C ALA A 180 -19.26 -8.71 -17.23
N PRO A 181 -19.37 -9.95 -17.74
CA PRO A 181 -19.78 -11.11 -16.93
C PRO A 181 -18.95 -11.32 -15.66
N LEU A 182 -17.63 -11.11 -15.69
CA LEU A 182 -16.79 -11.29 -14.50
C LEU A 182 -17.09 -10.27 -13.41
N ARG A 183 -17.63 -9.10 -13.78
CA ARG A 183 -18.09 -8.11 -12.80
C ARG A 183 -19.15 -8.67 -11.85
N ARG A 184 -19.94 -9.66 -12.31
CA ARG A 184 -21.02 -10.30 -11.54
C ARG A 184 -20.54 -11.41 -10.62
N THR A 185 -19.44 -12.07 -10.97
CA THR A 185 -18.99 -13.30 -10.31
C THR A 185 -17.71 -13.14 -9.52
N ALA A 186 -16.79 -12.27 -9.95
CA ALA A 186 -15.43 -12.19 -9.41
C ALA A 186 -15.36 -11.84 -7.92
N PHE A 187 -16.36 -11.14 -7.37
CA PHE A 187 -16.43 -10.72 -5.97
C PHE A 187 -17.53 -11.41 -5.18
N GLN A 188 -18.16 -12.46 -5.73
CA GLN A 188 -19.18 -13.20 -4.98
C GLN A 188 -18.60 -13.81 -3.70
N PHE A 189 -19.47 -14.14 -2.75
CA PHE A 189 -19.06 -14.76 -1.50
C PHE A 189 -18.16 -15.97 -1.74
N SER A 190 -17.13 -16.09 -0.92
CA SER A 190 -16.15 -17.19 -0.94
C SER A 190 -15.28 -17.27 -2.20
N THR A 191 -15.37 -16.32 -3.12
CA THR A 191 -14.38 -16.18 -4.20
C THR A 191 -13.03 -15.70 -3.65
N PRO A 192 -11.90 -15.96 -4.35
CA PRO A 192 -10.59 -15.51 -3.89
C PRO A 192 -10.51 -14.00 -3.62
N LEU A 193 -11.09 -13.17 -4.50
CA LEU A 193 -11.13 -11.72 -4.32
C LEU A 193 -12.00 -11.31 -3.13
N HIS A 194 -13.14 -11.97 -2.92
CA HIS A 194 -13.94 -11.74 -1.72
C HIS A 194 -13.11 -12.06 -0.47
N LEU A 195 -12.52 -13.26 -0.37
CA LEU A 195 -11.75 -13.67 0.81
C LEU A 195 -10.55 -12.76 1.11
N LEU A 196 -9.87 -12.25 0.08
CA LEU A 196 -8.76 -11.30 0.25
C LEU A 196 -9.23 -9.91 0.73
N LEU A 197 -10.44 -9.49 0.35
CA LEU A 197 -10.93 -8.13 0.56
C LEU A 197 -11.98 -8.01 1.67
N SER A 198 -12.52 -9.13 2.17
CA SER A 198 -13.44 -9.15 3.31
C SER A 198 -12.79 -8.54 4.55
N SER A 199 -13.59 -7.80 5.33
CA SER A 199 -13.22 -7.53 6.71
C SER A 199 -13.41 -8.79 7.54
N GLY A 200 -12.48 -9.06 8.45
CA GLY A 200 -12.57 -10.22 9.32
C GLY A 200 -11.28 -10.49 10.08
N PRO A 201 -11.34 -11.35 11.11
CA PRO A 201 -10.14 -11.85 11.75
C PRO A 201 -9.39 -12.71 10.74
N HIS A 202 -8.21 -12.26 10.34
CA HIS A 202 -7.30 -13.04 9.51
C HIS A 202 -6.27 -13.66 10.44
N PRO A 203 -6.44 -14.91 10.91
CA PRO A 203 -5.44 -15.53 11.75
C PRO A 203 -4.12 -15.65 10.97
N SER A 204 -3.02 -15.19 11.58
CA SER A 204 -1.72 -15.32 10.94
C SER A 204 -1.36 -16.80 10.74
N PRO A 205 -0.94 -17.21 9.53
CA PRO A 205 -0.38 -18.54 9.30
C PRO A 205 1.01 -18.71 9.92
N VAL A 206 1.62 -17.63 10.44
CA VAL A 206 2.94 -17.68 11.05
C VAL A 206 2.86 -18.38 12.43
N PRO A 207 3.68 -19.44 12.66
CA PRO A 207 3.74 -20.14 13.94
C PRO A 207 4.01 -19.17 15.10
N LYS A 208 3.39 -19.42 16.27
CA LYS A 208 3.47 -18.53 17.44
C LYS A 208 4.91 -18.17 17.83
N GLU A 209 5.82 -19.13 17.74
CA GLU A 209 7.24 -18.99 18.09
C GLU A 209 8.02 -18.07 17.13
N GLU A 210 7.58 -18.00 15.87
CA GLU A 210 8.19 -17.18 14.83
C GLU A 210 7.53 -15.79 14.72
N ARG A 211 6.48 -15.50 15.50
CA ARG A 211 5.76 -14.21 15.45
C ARG A 211 6.61 -13.01 15.86
N LYS A 212 7.71 -13.22 16.57
CA LYS A 212 8.71 -12.16 16.82
C LYS A 212 9.30 -11.58 15.53
N TRP A 213 9.25 -12.34 14.43
CA TRP A 213 9.69 -11.90 13.09
C TRP A 213 8.55 -11.38 12.21
N VAL A 214 7.35 -11.25 12.75
CA VAL A 214 6.27 -10.57 12.06
C VAL A 214 6.43 -9.07 12.28
N VAL A 215 6.36 -8.30 11.19
CA VAL A 215 6.34 -6.84 11.25
C VAL A 215 5.20 -6.39 12.16
N ASN A 216 5.56 -5.80 13.32
CA ASN A 216 4.61 -5.37 14.33
C ASN A 216 4.01 -3.99 13.99
N CYS A 217 3.30 -3.91 12.87
CA CYS A 217 2.58 -2.72 12.44
C CYS A 217 1.12 -3.10 12.20
N GLY A 218 0.33 -3.07 13.28
CA GLY A 218 -1.02 -3.65 13.36
C GLY A 218 -2.05 -3.13 12.34
N ALA A 219 -1.72 -2.11 11.54
CA ALA A 219 -2.59 -1.55 10.52
C ALA A 219 -2.14 -1.83 9.07
N VAL A 220 -0.96 -2.43 8.82
CA VAL A 220 -0.46 -2.61 7.44
C VAL A 220 -1.41 -3.45 6.60
N HIS A 221 -1.89 -4.57 7.15
CA HIS A 221 -2.86 -5.44 6.49
C HIS A 221 -4.14 -4.69 6.09
N ASP A 222 -4.69 -3.89 7.00
CA ASP A 222 -5.91 -3.12 6.78
C ASP A 222 -5.70 -1.99 5.76
N LEU A 223 -4.55 -1.31 5.82
CA LEU A 223 -4.20 -0.28 4.86
C LEU A 223 -4.03 -0.87 3.46
N CYS A 224 -3.36 -2.02 3.33
CA CYS A 224 -3.22 -2.73 2.06
C CYS A 224 -4.58 -3.18 1.51
N ARG A 225 -5.48 -3.65 2.37
CA ARG A 225 -6.85 -4.00 2.01
C ARG A 225 -7.61 -2.79 1.44
N VAL A 226 -7.61 -1.68 2.16
CA VAL A 226 -8.29 -0.44 1.73
C VAL A 226 -7.70 0.09 0.42
N ALA A 227 -6.38 0.12 0.30
CA ALA A 227 -5.70 0.54 -0.93
C ALA A 227 -6.08 -0.37 -2.11
N SER A 228 -6.13 -1.69 -1.90
CA SER A 228 -6.55 -2.65 -2.92
C SER A 228 -8.00 -2.42 -3.37
N LEU A 229 -8.92 -2.15 -2.43
CA LEU A 229 -10.31 -1.81 -2.73
C LEU A 229 -10.42 -0.54 -3.58
N ILE A 230 -9.68 0.52 -3.22
CA ILE A 230 -9.67 1.77 -3.98
C ILE A 230 -9.08 1.54 -5.38
N TYR A 231 -7.98 0.79 -5.48
CA TYR A 231 -7.29 0.51 -6.75
C TYR A 231 -8.18 -0.28 -7.72
N ILE A 232 -8.79 -1.37 -7.24
CA ILE A 232 -9.70 -2.20 -8.04
C ILE A 232 -10.93 -1.40 -8.45
N THR A 233 -11.53 -0.63 -7.53
CA THR A 233 -12.68 0.23 -7.84
C THR A 233 -12.31 1.26 -8.90
N SER A 234 -11.17 1.94 -8.76
CA SER A 234 -10.69 2.92 -9.73
C SER A 234 -10.49 2.28 -11.12
N SER A 235 -9.88 1.09 -11.18
CA SER A 235 -9.70 0.34 -12.42
C SER A 235 -11.04 0.04 -13.11
N ILE A 236 -12.03 -0.43 -12.34
CA ILE A 236 -13.36 -0.73 -12.89
C ILE A 236 -14.04 0.56 -13.40
N LEU A 237 -13.86 1.68 -12.71
CA LEU A 237 -14.39 2.97 -13.14
C LEU A 237 -13.73 3.47 -14.44
N ASP A 238 -12.41 3.32 -14.58
CA ASP A 238 -11.68 3.65 -15.81
C ASP A 238 -12.24 2.88 -17.02
N TYR A 239 -12.66 1.63 -16.80
CA TYR A 239 -13.19 0.75 -17.85
C TYR A 239 -14.71 0.75 -17.97
N ARG A 240 -15.42 1.67 -17.32
CA ARG A 240 -16.90 1.69 -17.34
C ARG A 240 -17.48 1.75 -18.75
N LEU A 241 -16.80 2.45 -19.67
CA LEU A 241 -17.20 2.57 -21.08
C LEU A 241 -16.62 1.47 -21.97
N SER A 242 -15.86 0.53 -21.42
CA SER A 242 -15.19 -0.55 -22.14
C SER A 242 -15.29 -1.87 -21.37
N PRO A 243 -16.47 -2.53 -21.38
CA PRO A 243 -16.71 -3.75 -20.61
C PRO A 243 -15.71 -4.88 -20.87
N HIS A 244 -15.20 -4.98 -22.10
CA HIS A 244 -14.15 -5.94 -22.44
C HIS A 244 -12.86 -5.71 -21.64
N LYS A 245 -12.42 -4.45 -21.48
CA LYS A 245 -11.25 -4.10 -20.66
C LYS A 245 -11.48 -4.43 -19.18
N CYS A 246 -12.71 -4.23 -18.68
CA CYS A 246 -13.09 -4.61 -17.33
C CYS A 246 -12.95 -6.13 -17.10
N ASN A 247 -13.47 -6.96 -18.01
CA ASN A 247 -13.30 -8.41 -17.92
C ASN A 247 -11.83 -8.81 -17.98
N LEU A 248 -11.07 -8.25 -18.93
CA LEU A 248 -9.66 -8.57 -19.12
C LEU A 248 -8.83 -8.23 -17.89
N PHE A 249 -9.10 -7.07 -17.27
CA PHE A 249 -8.47 -6.69 -16.00
C PHE A 249 -8.79 -7.69 -14.88
N LEU A 250 -10.05 -8.11 -14.74
CA LEU A 250 -10.44 -9.09 -13.72
C LEU A 250 -9.85 -10.48 -13.98
N GLU A 251 -9.77 -10.91 -15.24
CA GLU A 251 -9.08 -12.12 -15.68
C GLU A 251 -7.61 -12.11 -15.29
N GLU A 252 -6.87 -11.05 -15.64
CA GLU A 252 -5.46 -10.91 -15.28
C GLU A 252 -5.25 -10.89 -13.77
N LEU A 253 -6.12 -10.21 -13.03
CA LEU A 253 -6.04 -10.15 -11.58
C LEU A 253 -6.27 -11.53 -10.93
N LEU A 254 -7.30 -12.26 -11.38
CA LEU A 254 -7.59 -13.62 -10.89
C LEU A 254 -6.46 -14.59 -11.25
N LEU A 255 -5.88 -14.46 -12.45
CA LEU A 255 -4.72 -15.23 -12.87
C LEU A 255 -3.51 -14.97 -11.95
N LYS A 256 -3.18 -13.71 -11.67
CA LYS A 256 -2.09 -13.34 -10.75
C LYS A 256 -2.34 -13.90 -9.34
N ILE A 257 -3.57 -13.78 -8.83
CA ILE A 257 -3.96 -14.34 -7.52
C ILE A 257 -3.68 -15.85 -7.46
N SER A 258 -4.05 -16.59 -8.50
CA SER A 258 -3.79 -18.03 -8.59
C SER A 258 -2.31 -18.35 -8.72
N GLN A 259 -1.57 -17.66 -9.59
CA GLN A 259 -0.13 -17.85 -9.79
C GLN A 259 0.69 -17.63 -8.51
N HIS A 260 0.28 -16.67 -7.69
CA HIS A 260 0.92 -16.36 -6.42
C HIS A 260 0.31 -17.10 -5.21
N ASN A 261 -0.60 -18.05 -5.44
CA ASN A 261 -1.29 -18.86 -4.41
C ASN A 261 -2.01 -18.03 -3.32
N LEU A 262 -2.50 -16.84 -3.67
CA LEU A 262 -3.23 -15.98 -2.72
C LEU A 262 -4.64 -16.47 -2.42
N ASP A 263 -5.15 -17.42 -3.20
CA ASP A 263 -6.36 -18.19 -2.92
C ASP A 263 -6.19 -19.14 -1.71
N ARG A 264 -4.97 -19.61 -1.47
CA ARG A 264 -4.63 -20.50 -0.33
C ARG A 264 -4.01 -19.74 0.83
N TRP A 265 -3.12 -18.80 0.51
CA TRP A 265 -2.36 -18.02 1.48
C TRP A 265 -2.70 -16.54 1.30
N ALA A 266 -3.87 -16.16 1.81
CA ALA A 266 -4.41 -14.81 1.65
C ALA A 266 -3.45 -13.74 2.21
N SER A 267 -3.07 -12.78 1.37
CA SER A 267 -2.26 -11.62 1.74
C SER A 267 -2.73 -10.39 0.98
N THR A 268 -3.16 -9.37 1.72
CA THR A 268 -3.53 -8.06 1.16
C THR A 268 -2.28 -7.27 0.77
N GLU A 269 -1.15 -7.49 1.45
CA GLU A 269 0.14 -6.89 1.11
C GLU A 269 0.61 -7.35 -0.27
N SER A 270 0.58 -8.66 -0.52
CA SER A 270 0.92 -9.23 -1.83
C SER A 270 -0.08 -8.83 -2.91
N LEU A 271 -1.39 -8.79 -2.58
CA LEU A 271 -2.42 -8.31 -3.51
C LEU A 271 -2.16 -6.86 -3.93
N LEU A 272 -1.91 -5.97 -2.97
CA LEU A 272 -1.63 -4.56 -3.26
C LEU A 272 -0.37 -4.42 -4.12
N TRP A 273 0.70 -5.14 -3.77
CA TRP A 273 1.94 -5.13 -4.55
C TRP A 273 1.69 -5.52 -6.02
N MET A 274 0.94 -6.60 -6.26
CA MET A 274 0.62 -7.06 -7.62
C MET A 274 -0.29 -6.10 -8.40
N LEU A 275 -1.18 -5.38 -7.71
CA LEU A 275 -2.00 -4.33 -8.31
C LEU A 275 -1.10 -3.14 -8.74
N LEU A 276 -0.11 -2.79 -7.92
CA LEU A 276 0.82 -1.71 -8.22
C LEU A 276 1.79 -2.04 -9.36
N GLU A 277 2.17 -3.30 -9.55
CA GLU A 277 3.00 -3.76 -10.68
C GLU A 277 2.36 -3.51 -12.07
N ASP A 278 1.12 -2.99 -12.08
CA ASP A 278 0.26 -2.68 -13.23
C ASP A 278 -0.04 -3.94 -14.07
N PRO A 279 -1.12 -3.96 -14.89
CA PRO A 279 -1.40 -5.05 -15.79
C PRO A 279 -0.26 -5.25 -16.80
N SER A 280 -0.03 -6.51 -17.19
CA SER A 280 0.96 -6.81 -18.23
C SER A 280 0.48 -6.27 -19.58
N ASN A 281 -0.83 -6.22 -19.78
CA ASN A 281 -1.46 -5.70 -20.98
C ASN A 281 -1.40 -4.16 -21.04
N VAL A 282 -0.80 -3.66 -22.12
CA VAL A 282 -0.63 -2.23 -22.42
C VAL A 282 -1.96 -1.48 -22.45
N ASP A 283 -3.04 -2.12 -22.92
CA ASP A 283 -4.36 -1.49 -23.02
C ASP A 283 -5.02 -1.22 -21.66
N LEU A 284 -4.50 -1.83 -20.59
CA LEU A 284 -4.97 -1.72 -19.21
C LEU A 284 -4.03 -0.89 -18.31
N LYS A 285 -2.85 -0.52 -18.81
CA LYS A 285 -1.90 0.30 -18.05
C LYS A 285 -2.43 1.72 -17.92
N ASP A 286 -2.49 2.20 -16.68
CA ASP A 286 -2.67 3.63 -16.41
C ASP A 286 -1.71 4.03 -15.29
N PRO A 287 -0.56 4.67 -15.63
CA PRO A 287 0.42 5.06 -14.64
C PRO A 287 -0.11 6.07 -13.61
N ARG A 288 -1.24 6.75 -13.91
CA ARG A 288 -1.88 7.73 -13.00
C ARG A 288 -2.68 7.04 -11.90
N ARG A 289 -3.05 5.76 -12.08
CA ARG A 289 -3.93 5.06 -11.14
C ARG A 289 -3.33 5.01 -9.72
N ALA A 290 -2.04 4.71 -9.62
CA ALA A 290 -1.34 4.72 -8.33
C ALA A 290 -1.32 6.12 -7.67
N TRP A 291 -1.32 7.19 -8.46
CA TRP A 291 -1.42 8.55 -7.93
C TRP A 291 -2.81 8.85 -7.39
N VAL A 292 -3.85 8.52 -8.15
CA VAL A 292 -5.26 8.70 -7.72
C VAL A 292 -5.55 7.91 -6.43
N VAL A 293 -5.14 6.63 -6.40
CA VAL A 293 -5.27 5.78 -5.21
C VAL A 293 -4.53 6.38 -4.02
N GLY A 294 -3.31 6.89 -4.25
CA GLY A 294 -2.52 7.54 -3.20
C GLY A 294 -3.18 8.79 -2.64
N ASP A 295 -3.85 9.58 -3.47
CA ASP A 295 -4.52 10.80 -3.01
C ASP A 295 -5.79 10.48 -2.22
N ILE A 296 -6.53 9.43 -2.60
CA ILE A 296 -7.66 8.94 -1.81
C ILE A 296 -7.16 8.34 -0.49
N MET A 297 -6.11 7.52 -0.54
CA MET A 297 -5.49 6.91 0.64
C MET A 297 -4.99 7.96 1.64
N GLY A 298 -4.39 9.06 1.18
CA GLY A 298 -3.94 10.14 2.04
C GLY A 298 -5.06 10.77 2.88
N ILE A 299 -6.29 10.79 2.35
CA ILE A 299 -7.47 11.24 3.09
C ILE A 299 -7.98 10.12 3.99
N VAL A 300 -8.17 8.91 3.44
CA VAL A 300 -8.75 7.77 4.17
C VAL A 300 -7.90 7.37 5.37
N GLN A 301 -6.56 7.43 5.26
CA GLN A 301 -5.66 7.14 6.37
C GLN A 301 -5.97 8.01 7.59
N ARG A 302 -6.27 9.29 7.38
CA ARG A 302 -6.57 10.31 8.42
C ARG A 302 -7.99 10.25 8.96
N LEU A 303 -8.85 9.41 8.40
CA LEU A 303 -10.19 9.19 8.95
C LEU A 303 -10.13 8.41 10.28
N PRO A 304 -11.08 8.67 11.20
CA PRO A 304 -11.35 7.81 12.34
C PRO A 304 -11.58 6.35 11.92
N ALA A 305 -11.22 5.40 12.79
CA ALA A 305 -11.29 3.96 12.50
C ALA A 305 -12.68 3.52 12.01
N GLN A 306 -13.76 4.03 12.60
CA GLN A 306 -15.13 3.71 12.21
C GLN A 306 -15.46 4.18 10.78
N LEU A 307 -15.07 5.40 10.41
CA LEU A 307 -15.29 5.94 9.07
C LEU A 307 -14.44 5.21 8.03
N LYS A 308 -13.19 4.86 8.37
CA LYS A 308 -12.31 4.05 7.53
C LYS A 308 -12.89 2.66 7.27
N TYR A 309 -13.43 2.02 8.31
CA TYR A 309 -14.13 0.75 8.19
C TYR A 309 -15.34 0.86 7.26
N GLN A 310 -16.25 1.81 7.51
CA GLN A 310 -17.44 2.04 6.68
C GLN A 310 -17.08 2.33 5.21
N PHE A 311 -16.07 3.16 4.97
CA PHE A 311 -15.56 3.45 3.63
C PHE A 311 -15.11 2.17 2.91
N SER A 312 -14.31 1.34 3.59
CA SER A 312 -13.82 0.07 3.04
C SER A 312 -14.94 -0.93 2.75
N GLU A 313 -15.93 -1.02 3.65
CA GLU A 313 -17.07 -1.90 3.47
C GLU A 313 -17.98 -1.45 2.33
N LEU A 314 -18.22 -0.15 2.17
CA LEU A 314 -18.98 0.38 1.04
C LEU A 314 -18.33 -0.01 -0.29
N LEU A 315 -17.01 0.15 -0.41
CA LEU A 315 -16.28 -0.26 -1.62
C LEU A 315 -16.42 -1.76 -1.88
N LEU A 316 -16.22 -2.61 -0.87
CA LEU A 316 -16.39 -4.04 -1.03
C LEU A 316 -17.82 -4.37 -1.47
N ARG A 317 -18.85 -3.79 -0.85
CA ARG A 317 -20.25 -4.02 -1.22
C ARG A 317 -20.55 -3.61 -2.65
N PHE A 318 -20.02 -2.48 -3.11
CA PHE A 318 -20.15 -2.06 -4.50
C PHE A 318 -19.49 -3.08 -5.43
N LEU A 319 -18.29 -3.58 -5.10
CA LEU A 319 -17.63 -4.66 -5.84
C LEU A 319 -18.45 -5.96 -5.81
N MET A 320 -19.14 -6.28 -4.72
CA MET A 320 -20.04 -7.43 -4.64
C MET A 320 -21.41 -7.23 -5.33
N LEU A 321 -21.69 -6.03 -5.87
CA LEU A 321 -22.99 -5.64 -6.42
C LEU A 321 -24.15 -5.82 -5.41
N ARG A 322 -23.87 -5.61 -4.12
CA ARG A 322 -24.88 -5.76 -3.06
C ARG A 322 -25.62 -4.45 -2.81
N PRO A 323 -26.94 -4.51 -2.55
CA PRO A 323 -27.68 -3.33 -2.14
C PRO A 323 -27.13 -2.77 -0.82
N PRO A 324 -27.35 -1.48 -0.51
CA PRO A 324 -27.05 -0.92 0.81
C PRO A 324 -27.78 -1.72 1.90
N ASP A 325 -27.15 -1.90 3.07
CA ASP A 325 -27.86 -2.44 4.24
C ASP A 325 -28.18 -1.31 5.24
N LEU A 326 -28.83 -1.71 6.34
CA LEU A 326 -29.26 -0.78 7.38
C LEU A 326 -28.08 -0.19 8.17
N GLU A 327 -26.90 -0.80 8.19
CA GLU A 327 -25.78 -0.35 9.04
C GLU A 327 -24.71 0.42 8.24
N ILE A 328 -24.51 0.04 6.98
CA ILE A 328 -23.47 0.49 6.07
C ILE A 328 -24.16 0.96 4.78
N SER A 329 -24.51 2.24 4.76
CA SER A 329 -25.04 2.93 3.58
C SER A 329 -24.22 4.19 3.27
N LEU A 330 -24.26 4.60 2.01
CA LEU A 330 -23.57 5.81 1.56
C LEU A 330 -24.08 7.05 2.29
N ASP A 331 -25.40 7.18 2.44
CA ASP A 331 -26.01 8.33 3.13
C ASP A 331 -25.53 8.44 4.59
N LYS A 332 -25.45 7.30 5.31
CA LYS A 332 -24.95 7.28 6.69
C LYS A 332 -23.48 7.66 6.77
N PHE A 333 -22.67 7.14 5.85
CA PHE A 333 -21.25 7.50 5.77
C PHE A 333 -21.07 8.99 5.51
N GLU A 334 -21.80 9.57 4.55
CA GLU A 334 -21.72 11.00 4.23
C GLU A 334 -22.12 11.87 5.41
N VAL A 335 -23.23 11.55 6.09
CA VAL A 335 -23.65 12.27 7.31
C VAL A 335 -22.56 12.22 8.38
N ALA A 336 -22.00 11.05 8.66
CA ALA A 336 -20.96 10.88 9.67
C ALA A 336 -19.64 11.58 9.27
N LEU A 337 -19.29 11.57 7.99
CA LEU A 337 -18.12 12.26 7.46
C LEU A 337 -18.24 13.78 7.62
N TRP A 338 -19.40 14.35 7.25
CA TRP A 338 -19.63 15.80 7.38
C TRP A 338 -19.73 16.24 8.84
N GLN A 339 -20.33 15.42 9.72
CA GLN A 339 -20.30 15.65 11.16
C GLN A 339 -18.87 15.67 11.71
N HIS A 340 -18.02 14.74 11.25
CA HIS A 340 -16.61 14.71 11.63
C HIS A 340 -15.88 15.97 11.18
N VAL A 341 -15.98 16.36 9.90
CA VAL A 341 -15.33 17.58 9.39
C VAL A 341 -15.80 18.83 10.14
N ASN A 342 -17.12 18.98 10.35
CA ASN A 342 -17.67 20.12 11.09
C ASN A 342 -17.16 20.17 12.53
N SER A 343 -16.98 19.01 13.19
CA SER A 343 -16.42 18.96 14.55
C SER A 343 -14.98 19.46 14.61
N GLN A 344 -14.17 19.23 13.56
CA GLN A 344 -12.78 19.69 13.52
C GLN A 344 -12.69 21.21 13.28
N LEU A 345 -13.57 21.77 12.44
CA LEU A 345 -13.62 23.21 12.17
C LEU A 345 -13.98 24.04 13.42
N VAL A 346 -14.80 23.50 14.32
CA VAL A 346 -15.19 24.20 15.56
C VAL A 346 -14.04 24.24 16.57
N VAL A 347 -13.17 23.22 16.59
CA VAL A 347 -12.01 23.18 17.49
C VAL A 347 -10.98 24.24 17.10
N ASP A 348 -10.74 24.45 15.81
CA ASP A 348 -9.78 25.45 15.31
C ASP A 348 -10.25 26.91 15.52
N CYS A 349 -11.54 27.16 15.82
CA CYS A 349 -12.05 28.52 16.12
C CYS A 349 -11.89 28.93 17.59
N HIS A 350 -11.44 28.02 18.45
CA HIS A 350 -11.31 28.23 19.89
C HIS A 350 -9.85 28.13 20.40
N GLU A 351 -8.88 27.93 19.49
CA GLU A 351 -7.45 28.17 19.68
C GLU A 351 -7.06 29.51 19.03
#